data_AF-A0A831YP64-F1
#
_entry.id   AF-A0A831YP64-F1
#
_cell.length_a   1.000
_cell.length_b   1.000
_cell.length_c   1.000
_cell.angle_alpha   90.00
_cell.angle_beta   90.00
_cell.angle_gamma   90.00
#
_symmetry.space_group_name_H-M   'P 1'
#
loop_
_entity.id
_entity.type
_entity.pdbx_description
1 polymer ?
#
loop_
_entity_poly.entity_id
_entity_poly.type
_entity_poly.pdbx_seq_one_letter_code
_entity_poly.pdbx_strand_id
1 'polypeptide(L)'
;MKPIDYLKAAGVALAVLTLTVAASFPMVFFYATFIEPGRPQAFYNEAAKWIAPWSSHVLGPILFFAFNARLARRNAERNALAFAAATIGLYVLIDFGMTLPFAPAYAFLTPTVAVSLAAKLTGALAGAWLGARGRAAVG
;
A
#
# COMPACT_ATOMS: atom_id res chain seq x y z
N MET A 1 11.44 13.45 -13.96
CA MET A 1 10.44 13.66 -12.88
C MET A 1 10.59 15.07 -12.38
N LYS A 2 9.51 15.85 -12.29
CA LYS A 2 9.53 17.21 -11.73
C LYS A 2 9.43 17.11 -10.19
N PRO A 3 9.90 18.09 -9.39
CA PRO A 3 9.78 18.04 -7.92
C PRO A 3 8.35 17.78 -7.42
N ILE A 4 7.36 18.36 -8.09
CA ILE A 4 5.93 18.16 -7.80
C ILE A 4 5.48 16.70 -7.98
N ASP A 5 6.16 15.90 -8.80
CA ASP A 5 5.86 14.49 -8.97
C ASP A 5 6.24 13.68 -7.73
N TYR A 6 7.33 14.03 -7.04
CA TYR A 6 7.69 13.39 -5.78
C TYR A 6 6.68 13.71 -4.67
N LEU A 7 6.19 14.96 -4.62
CA LEU A 7 5.14 15.32 -3.67
C LEU A 7 3.84 14.55 -3.94
N LYS A 8 3.45 14.40 -5.21
CA LYS A 8 2.31 13.56 -5.58
C LYS A 8 2.54 12.09 -5.25
N ALA A 9 3.76 11.59 -5.42
CA ALA A 9 4.11 10.21 -5.08
C ALA A 9 4.02 9.98 -3.57
N ALA A 10 4.49 10.93 -2.75
CA ALA A 10 4.32 10.91 -1.30
C ALA A 10 2.83 10.95 -0.90
N GLY A 11 2.02 11.76 -1.58
CA GLY A 11 0.57 11.80 -1.36
C GLY A 11 -0.11 10.45 -1.66
N VAL A 12 0.29 9.76 -2.72
CA VAL A 12 -0.18 8.39 -3.01
C VAL A 12 0.28 7.42 -1.93
N ALA A 13 1.54 7.46 -1.53
CA ALA A 13 2.09 6.60 -0.49
C ALA A 13 1.30 6.74 0.83
N LEU A 14 1.07 7.98 1.28
CA LEU A 14 0.26 8.27 2.46
C LEU A 14 -1.18 7.80 2.30
N ALA A 15 -1.83 8.06 1.16
CA ALA A 15 -3.19 7.60 0.92
C ALA A 15 -3.31 6.07 1.00
N VAL A 16 -2.37 5.33 0.40
CA VAL A 16 -2.36 3.86 0.48
C VAL A 16 -2.13 3.39 1.92
N LEU A 17 -1.19 3.99 2.64
CA LEU A 17 -0.93 3.67 4.05
C LEU A 17 -2.19 3.89 4.91
N THR A 18 -2.82 5.07 4.81
CA THR A 18 -4.04 5.39 5.55
C THR A 18 -5.18 4.43 5.20
N LEU A 19 -5.40 4.14 3.91
CA LEU A 19 -6.49 3.25 3.49
C LEU A 19 -6.28 1.81 3.95
N THR A 20 -5.05 1.30 3.89
CA THR A 20 -4.74 -0.07 4.36
C THR A 20 -4.88 -0.18 5.88
N VAL A 21 -4.43 0.82 6.63
CA VAL A 21 -4.65 0.87 8.09
C VAL A 21 -6.13 0.97 8.41
N ALA A 22 -6.86 1.88 7.75
CA ALA A 22 -8.31 2.04 7.94
C ALA A 22 -9.08 0.74 7.65
N ALA A 23 -8.64 -0.03 6.65
CA ALA A 23 -9.26 -1.31 6.30
C ALA A 23 -9.01 -2.43 7.33
N SER A 24 -8.03 -2.29 8.23
CA SER A 24 -7.82 -3.27 9.30
C SER A 24 -8.95 -3.27 10.33
N PHE A 25 -9.56 -2.12 10.61
CA PHE A 25 -10.68 -1.97 11.55
C PHE A 25 -11.92 -2.79 11.14
N PRO A 26 -12.48 -2.64 9.92
CA PRO A 26 -13.63 -3.46 9.50
C PRO A 26 -13.28 -4.94 9.41
N MET A 27 -12.03 -5.31 9.13
CA MET A 27 -11.61 -6.73 9.14
C MET A 27 -11.70 -7.32 10.56
N VAL A 28 -11.16 -6.63 11.56
CA VAL A 28 -11.24 -7.07 12.97
C VAL A 28 -12.69 -7.06 13.45
N PHE A 29 -13.46 -6.03 13.09
CA PHE A 29 -14.89 -5.95 13.42
C PHE A 29 -15.68 -7.13 12.82
N PHE A 30 -15.43 -7.46 11.55
CA PHE A 30 -16.07 -8.60 10.90
C PHE A 30 -15.70 -9.91 11.60
N TYR A 31 -14.43 -10.11 11.94
CA TYR A 31 -13.98 -11.28 12.68
C TYR A 31 -14.69 -11.41 14.04
N ALA A 32 -14.74 -10.31 14.80
CA ALA A 32 -15.37 -10.28 16.12
C ALA A 32 -16.89 -10.45 16.07
N THR A 33 -17.55 -10.08 14.98
CA THR A 33 -19.01 -10.14 14.87
C THR A 33 -19.50 -11.47 14.29
N PHE A 34 -18.80 -12.00 13.28
CA PHE A 34 -19.32 -13.10 12.45
C PHE A 34 -18.51 -14.39 12.55
N ILE A 35 -17.21 -14.32 12.85
CA ILE A 35 -16.34 -15.51 12.87
C ILE A 35 -16.23 -16.06 14.29
N GLU A 36 -15.89 -15.20 15.25
CA GLU A 36 -15.71 -15.62 16.64
C GLU A 36 -16.31 -14.60 17.62
N PRO A 37 -17.65 -14.55 17.73
CA PRO A 37 -18.34 -13.61 18.61
C PRO A 37 -18.25 -14.00 20.09
N GLY A 38 -18.42 -13.00 20.97
CA GLY A 38 -18.57 -13.18 22.42
C GLY A 38 -17.27 -13.38 23.20
N ARG A 39 -16.10 -13.12 22.59
CA ARG A 39 -14.80 -13.21 23.28
C ARG A 39 -14.46 -11.90 24.03
N PRO A 40 -13.61 -11.96 25.07
CA PRO A 40 -13.17 -10.75 25.76
C PRO A 40 -12.27 -9.88 24.86
N GLN A 41 -12.22 -8.56 25.12
CA GLN A 41 -11.44 -7.60 24.32
C GLN A 41 -9.96 -7.99 24.17
N ALA A 42 -9.35 -8.58 25.21
CA ALA A 42 -7.96 -9.04 25.16
C ALA A 42 -7.72 -10.08 24.05
N PHE A 43 -8.69 -10.95 23.79
CA PHE A 43 -8.64 -11.93 22.71
C PHE A 43 -8.60 -11.23 21.34
N TYR A 44 -9.46 -10.22 21.12
CA TYR A 44 -9.48 -9.49 19.86
C TYR A 44 -8.25 -8.59 19.66
N ASN A 45 -7.68 -8.05 20.74
CA ASN A 45 -6.43 -7.29 20.67
C ASN A 45 -5.26 -8.17 20.20
N GLU A 46 -5.20 -9.43 20.67
CA GLU A 46 -4.22 -10.41 20.17
C GLU A 46 -4.54 -10.83 18.73
N ALA A 47 -5.82 -11.05 18.42
CA ALA A 47 -6.23 -11.42 17.06
C ALA A 47 -5.92 -10.33 16.03
N ALA A 48 -6.07 -9.06 16.41
CA ALA A 48 -5.78 -7.92 15.54
C ALA A 48 -4.32 -7.92 15.04
N LYS A 49 -3.37 -8.43 15.82
CA LYS A 49 -1.94 -8.49 15.44
C LYS A 49 -1.70 -9.33 14.18
N TRP A 50 -2.47 -10.40 13.99
CA TRP A 50 -2.34 -11.27 12.82
C TRP A 50 -3.38 -10.98 11.73
N ILE A 51 -4.54 -10.40 12.09
CA ILE A 51 -5.58 -9.99 11.11
C ILE A 51 -5.16 -8.72 10.37
N ALA A 52 -4.72 -7.67 11.09
CA ALA A 52 -4.46 -6.37 10.50
C ALA A 52 -3.43 -6.38 9.34
N PRO A 53 -2.34 -7.16 9.36
CA PRO A 53 -1.40 -7.22 8.24
C PRO A 53 -2.04 -7.63 6.90
N TRP A 54 -3.12 -8.41 6.93
CA TRP A 54 -3.82 -8.85 5.71
C TRP A 54 -4.45 -7.70 4.92
N SER A 55 -4.87 -6.62 5.60
CA SER A 55 -5.38 -5.44 4.91
C SER A 55 -4.32 -4.85 3.98
N SER A 56 -3.08 -4.75 4.45
CA SER A 56 -1.95 -4.23 3.66
C SER A 56 -1.46 -5.23 2.61
N HIS A 57 -1.44 -6.54 2.92
CA HIS A 57 -1.00 -7.57 1.98
C HIS A 57 -1.91 -7.67 0.75
N VAL A 58 -3.22 -7.54 0.95
CA VAL A 58 -4.21 -7.68 -0.13
C VAL A 58 -4.52 -6.32 -0.76
N LEU A 59 -4.91 -5.32 0.02
CA LEU A 59 -5.34 -4.03 -0.53
C LEU A 59 -4.16 -3.19 -1.00
N GLY A 60 -2.96 -3.33 -0.41
CA GLY A 60 -1.79 -2.57 -0.81
C GLY A 60 -1.51 -2.65 -2.31
N PRO A 61 -1.26 -3.85 -2.88
CA PRO A 61 -1.04 -4.03 -4.32
C PRO A 61 -2.18 -3.47 -5.18
N ILE A 62 -3.44 -3.69 -4.78
CA ILE A 62 -4.63 -3.23 -5.51
C ILE A 62 -4.70 -1.70 -5.54
N LEU A 63 -4.48 -1.05 -4.40
CA LEU A 63 -4.51 0.41 -4.31
C LEU A 63 -3.34 1.04 -5.07
N PHE A 64 -2.13 0.49 -4.93
CA PHE A 64 -0.97 0.94 -5.70
C PHE A 64 -1.20 0.82 -7.21
N PHE A 65 -1.80 -0.28 -7.65
CA PHE A 65 -2.23 -0.46 -9.03
C PHE A 65 -3.21 0.62 -9.45
N ALA A 66 -4.30 0.81 -8.70
CA ALA A 66 -5.37 1.73 -9.06
C ALA A 66 -4.89 3.19 -9.14
N PHE A 67 -4.13 3.65 -8.13
CA PHE A 67 -3.58 5.00 -8.10
C PHE A 67 -2.59 5.22 -9.25
N ASN A 68 -1.64 4.31 -9.45
CA ASN A 68 -0.63 4.46 -10.50
C ASN A 68 -1.23 4.34 -11.91
N ALA A 69 -2.24 3.48 -12.12
CA ALA A 69 -2.97 3.41 -13.38
C ALA A 69 -3.71 4.71 -13.70
N ARG A 70 -4.47 5.25 -12.74
CA ARG A 70 -5.21 6.51 -12.91
C ARG A 70 -4.26 7.68 -13.18
N LEU A 71 -3.15 7.76 -12.45
CA LEU A 71 -2.20 8.85 -12.54
C LEU A 71 -1.31 8.77 -13.78
N ALA A 72 -0.98 7.57 -14.27
CA ALA A 72 -0.27 7.39 -15.53
C ALA A 72 -1.14 7.79 -16.74
N ARG A 73 -2.45 7.51 -16.70
CA ARG A 73 -3.40 7.95 -17.75
C ARG A 73 -3.47 9.47 -17.89
N ARG A 74 -3.38 10.20 -16.78
CA ARG A 74 -3.65 11.66 -16.73
C ARG A 74 -2.51 12.58 -17.16
N ASN A 75 -1.26 12.10 -17.22
CA ASN A 75 -0.12 12.99 -17.52
C ASN A 75 0.85 12.35 -18.53
N ALA A 76 0.80 12.85 -19.77
CA ALA A 76 1.60 12.39 -20.90
C ALA A 76 3.12 12.56 -20.69
N GLU A 77 3.53 13.70 -20.14
CA GLU A 77 4.93 14.10 -20.02
C GLU A 77 5.70 13.33 -18.93
N ARG A 78 4.98 12.67 -18.01
CA ARG A 78 5.62 12.01 -16.87
C ARG A 78 6.02 10.58 -17.23
N ASN A 79 7.26 10.22 -16.89
CA ASN A 79 7.70 8.83 -16.86
C ASN A 79 6.91 8.05 -15.79
N ALA A 80 5.95 7.24 -16.24
CA ALA A 80 5.01 6.53 -15.38
C ALA A 80 5.68 5.47 -14.49
N LEU A 81 6.69 4.76 -15.01
CA LEU A 81 7.41 3.73 -14.26
C LEU A 81 8.29 4.34 -13.17
N ALA A 82 8.99 5.43 -13.48
CA ALA A 82 9.78 6.17 -12.49
C ALA A 82 8.88 6.74 -11.37
N PHE A 83 7.69 7.24 -11.72
CA PHE A 83 6.70 7.70 -10.74
C PHE A 83 6.21 6.55 -9.86
N ALA A 84 5.88 5.39 -10.44
CA ALA A 84 5.46 4.21 -9.68
C ALA A 84 6.54 3.73 -8.70
N ALA A 85 7.80 3.63 -9.16
CA ALA A 85 8.92 3.30 -8.29
C ALA A 85 9.07 4.31 -7.14
N ALA A 86 8.90 5.60 -7.42
CA ALA A 86 8.93 6.64 -6.39
C ALA A 86 7.78 6.50 -5.37
N THR A 87 6.57 6.11 -5.79
CA THR A 87 5.44 5.88 -4.85
C THR A 87 5.76 4.76 -3.85
N ILE A 88 6.41 3.69 -4.32
CA ILE A 88 6.79 2.56 -3.46
C ILE A 88 7.97 2.92 -2.56
N GLY A 89 9.00 3.57 -3.11
CA GLY A 89 10.15 4.02 -2.32
C GLY A 89 9.74 4.97 -1.19
N LEU A 90 8.87 5.94 -1.48
CA LEU A 90 8.34 6.85 -0.47
C LEU A 90 7.41 6.16 0.52
N TYR A 91 6.60 5.20 0.07
CA TYR A 91 5.81 4.37 0.99
C TYR A 91 6.69 3.63 1.97
N VAL A 92 7.74 2.93 1.51
CA VAL A 92 8.67 2.21 2.39
C VAL A 92 9.35 3.16 3.37
N LEU A 93 9.81 4.32 2.89
CA LEU A 93 10.45 5.33 3.74
C LEU A 93 9.51 5.84 4.83
N ILE A 94 8.25 6.13 4.49
CA ILE A 94 7.25 6.63 5.45
C ILE A 94 6.83 5.52 6.42
N ASP A 95 6.47 4.34 5.91
CA ASP A 95 6.01 3.20 6.69
C ASP A 95 7.09 2.79 7.71
N PHE A 96 8.31 2.53 7.23
CA PHE A 96 9.41 2.16 8.12
C PHE A 96 9.87 3.32 9.00
N GLY A 97 9.86 4.56 8.50
CA GLY A 97 10.18 5.74 9.30
C GLY A 97 9.24 5.92 10.49
N MET A 98 7.96 5.56 10.32
CA MET A 98 6.97 5.61 11.40
C MET A 98 7.08 4.44 12.37
N THR A 99 7.54 3.26 11.93
CA THR A 99 7.57 2.05 12.77
C THR A 99 8.90 1.79 13.46
N LEU A 100 10.02 2.27 12.92
CA LEU A 100 11.37 2.09 13.47
C LEU A 100 11.54 2.55 14.94
N PRO A 101 10.88 3.62 15.42
CA PRO A 101 10.95 3.99 16.84
C PRO A 101 10.36 2.93 17.79
N PHE A 102 9.55 2.01 17.28
CA PHE A 102 8.80 1.02 18.07
C PHE A 102 9.28 -0.42 17.85
N ALA A 103 10.15 -0.67 16.88
CA ALA A 103 10.66 -1.99 16.56
C ALA A 103 12.07 -1.93 15.94
N PRO A 104 12.94 -2.90 16.25
CA PRO A 104 14.29 -2.91 15.69
C PRO A 104 14.28 -3.19 14.17
N ALA A 105 15.26 -2.63 13.45
CA ALA A 105 15.32 -2.70 11.98
C ALA A 105 15.25 -4.12 11.40
N TYR A 106 15.82 -5.12 12.10
CA TYR A 106 15.80 -6.50 11.64
C TYR A 106 14.40 -7.12 11.66
N ALA A 107 13.45 -6.58 12.44
CA ALA A 107 12.07 -7.06 12.47
C ALA A 107 11.34 -6.84 11.14
N PHE A 108 11.83 -5.94 10.30
CA PHE A 108 11.30 -5.67 8.97
C PHE A 108 11.94 -6.55 7.88
N LEU A 109 13.04 -7.24 8.18
CA LEU A 109 13.77 -8.10 7.24
C LEU A 109 13.20 -9.52 7.23
N THR A 110 11.89 -9.64 7.06
CA THR A 110 11.20 -10.94 7.00
C THR A 110 10.77 -11.28 5.57
N PRO A 111 10.69 -12.57 5.21
CA PRO A 111 10.17 -12.99 3.92
C PRO A 111 8.76 -12.43 3.64
N THR A 112 7.91 -12.35 4.67
CA THR A 112 6.56 -11.80 4.56
C THR A 112 6.56 -10.33 4.14
N VAL A 113 7.41 -9.51 4.77
CA VAL A 113 7.56 -8.10 4.39
C VAL A 113 8.11 -7.98 2.98
N ALA A 114 9.13 -8.77 2.63
CA ALA A 114 9.71 -8.77 1.29
C ALA A 114 8.67 -9.12 0.20
N VAL A 115 7.88 -10.17 0.41
CA VAL A 115 6.80 -10.58 -0.51
C VAL A 115 5.71 -9.52 -0.61
N SER A 116 5.32 -8.93 0.52
CA SER A 116 4.32 -7.84 0.57
C SER A 116 4.79 -6.60 -0.21
N LEU A 117 6.04 -6.19 -0.04
CA LEU A 117 6.64 -5.06 -0.77
C LEU A 117 6.79 -5.37 -2.26
N ALA A 118 7.20 -6.59 -2.61
CA ALA A 118 7.28 -7.04 -4.00
C ALA A 118 5.90 -7.01 -4.67
N ALA A 119 4.86 -7.51 -4.01
CA ALA A 119 3.49 -7.48 -4.52
C ALA A 119 3.01 -6.03 -4.74
N LYS A 120 3.28 -5.12 -3.79
CA LYS A 120 2.95 -3.70 -3.92
C LYS A 120 3.69 -3.06 -5.10
N LEU A 121 4.98 -3.36 -5.25
CA LEU A 121 5.79 -2.89 -6.36
C LEU A 121 5.24 -3.38 -7.71
N THR A 122 4.92 -4.67 -7.82
CA THR A 122 4.29 -5.24 -9.02
C THR A 122 2.96 -4.56 -9.32
N GLY A 123 2.12 -4.33 -8.30
CA GLY A 123 0.87 -3.58 -8.45
C GLY A 123 1.11 -2.16 -8.98
N ALA A 124 2.03 -1.40 -8.39
CA ALA A 124 2.37 -0.05 -8.82
C ALA A 124 2.87 -0.01 -10.27
N LEU A 125 3.81 -0.90 -10.63
CA LEU A 125 4.39 -0.97 -11.96
C LEU A 125 3.38 -1.42 -13.02
N ALA A 126 2.59 -2.46 -12.73
CA ALA A 126 1.53 -2.94 -13.63
C ALA A 126 0.46 -1.86 -13.85
N GLY A 127 0.07 -1.16 -12.78
CA GLY A 127 -0.86 -0.04 -12.86
C GLY A 127 -0.32 1.07 -13.76
N ALA A 128 0.91 1.53 -13.50
CA ALA A 128 1.54 2.56 -14.32
C ALA A 128 1.67 2.15 -15.80
N TRP A 129 2.07 0.91 -16.07
CA TRP A 129 2.20 0.38 -17.42
C TRP A 129 0.85 0.33 -18.16
N LEU A 130 -0.20 -0.25 -17.56
CA LEU A 130 -1.54 -0.27 -18.16
C LEU A 130 -2.13 1.13 -18.31
N GLY A 131 -1.88 2.01 -17.35
CA GLY A 131 -2.33 3.39 -17.41
C GLY A 131 -1.68 4.16 -18.56
N ALA A 132 -0.37 3.98 -18.77
CA ALA A 132 0.33 4.60 -19.89
C ALA A 132 -0.12 4.05 -21.25
N ARG A 133 -0.35 2.73 -21.36
CA ARG A 133 -0.85 2.11 -22.61
C ARG A 133 -2.27 2.55 -22.96
N GLY A 134 -3.16 2.60 -21.97
CA GLY A 134 -4.55 3.01 -22.19
C GLY A 134 -4.68 4.45 -22.70
N ARG A 135 -3.72 5.31 -22.38
CA ARG A 135 -3.63 6.68 -22.94
C ARG A 135 -3.23 6.66 -24.42
N ALA A 136 -2.25 5.84 -24.79
CA ALA A 136 -1.77 5.74 -26.17
C ALA A 136 -2.82 5.17 -27.14
N ALA A 137 -3.88 4.53 -26.64
CA ALA A 137 -4.98 4.01 -27.45
C ALA A 137 -6.12 5.02 -27.68
N VAL A 138 -6.12 6.16 -26.95
CA VAL A 138 -7.22 7.15 -26.98
C VAL A 138 -6.76 8.50 -27.55
N GLY A 139 -5.45 8.76 -27.61
CA GLY A 139 -4.87 9.95 -28.24
C GLY A 139 -4.40 9.65 -29.66
#